data_AF-B3PNI4-F1
#
_entry.id   AF-B3PNI4-F1
#
_cell.length_a   1.000
_cell.length_b   1.000
_cell.length_c   1.000
_cell.angle_alpha   90.00
_cell.angle_beta   90.00
_cell.angle_gamma   90.00
#
_symmetry.space_group_name_H-M   'P 1'
#
loop_
_entity.id
_entity.type
_entity.pdbx_description
1 polymer ?
#
loop_
_entity_poly.entity_id
_entity_poly.type
_entity_poly.pdbx_seq_one_letter_code
_entity_poly.pdbx_strand_id
1 'polypeptide(L)'
;MTKKSKIVLSISLGATLCVTTASTGVLVYVIKKQQAKEKALQNARANYQNVLGMLNNKKAELSKQNDDNKFNAIIAQLDSQKTKFDKLFEESKNSIEKLDKLCKDIKEYLDSTIIPWEKTAKDLQSLIEQITKKIASLSDAKLDNIKAFANGQLANAKKVVGVAERQELGDNIGILNEVLKYLTIYDKKTESKEVLSNMVTRATTLKEEIDKEDDYASLRSALESAFKAAKTILEDDNKTGIEYLDAAIKLRETILVTEASQLSAIKNERRKLNTLISEIKHYLSMGIKDSLKSEVAKLNSQIADAVQKEASLKIGEIKKAYQSLNSAFEKFKALNEK
;
A
#
# COMPACT_ATOMS: atom_id res chain seq x y z
N MET A 1 41.13 27.90 -76.03
CA MET A 1 40.51 29.05 -75.35
C MET A 1 38.98 28.90 -75.37
N THR A 2 38.38 28.82 -74.18
CA THR A 2 37.03 29.28 -73.77
C THR A 2 35.73 28.83 -74.45
N LYS A 3 34.83 28.32 -73.58
CA LYS A 3 33.38 28.59 -73.39
C LYS A 3 32.30 27.76 -74.11
N LYS A 4 31.64 26.93 -73.28
CA LYS A 4 30.19 26.70 -73.04
C LYS A 4 29.14 27.11 -74.09
N SER A 5 28.15 26.20 -74.23
CA SER A 5 26.67 26.40 -74.21
C SER A 5 25.91 26.12 -75.51
N LYS A 6 25.02 25.10 -75.52
CA LYS A 6 23.55 25.29 -75.51
C LYS A 6 22.78 23.95 -75.50
N ILE A 7 21.76 23.93 -74.64
CA ILE A 7 20.64 22.99 -74.48
C ILE A 7 19.67 23.11 -75.67
N VAL A 8 19.09 22.01 -76.18
CA VAL A 8 17.68 21.81 -76.64
C VAL A 8 17.52 20.27 -76.85
N LEU A 9 16.90 19.44 -76.01
CA LEU A 9 15.49 19.33 -75.59
C LEU A 9 14.48 19.27 -76.76
N SER A 10 14.50 18.17 -77.51
CA SER A 10 13.40 17.79 -78.40
C SER A 10 12.34 17.02 -77.64
N ILE A 11 11.28 17.77 -77.38
CA ILE A 11 9.93 17.42 -76.91
C ILE A 11 9.36 16.17 -77.61
N SER A 12 8.96 15.17 -76.82
CA SER A 12 7.77 14.37 -77.12
C SER A 12 6.71 14.67 -76.05
N LEU A 13 6.07 15.83 -76.19
CA LEU A 13 4.79 16.15 -75.55
C LEU A 13 3.72 15.35 -76.30
N GLY A 14 3.05 14.44 -75.60
CA GLY A 14 1.89 13.74 -76.17
C GLY A 14 1.05 12.94 -75.16
N ALA A 15 1.56 12.70 -73.95
CA ALA A 15 0.82 11.97 -72.91
C ALA A 15 1.05 12.51 -71.48
N THR A 16 1.56 13.74 -71.33
CA THR A 16 2.01 14.28 -70.02
C THR A 16 1.29 15.57 -69.62
N LEU A 17 0.01 15.70 -69.97
CA LEU A 17 -0.80 16.86 -69.56
C LEU A 17 -2.14 16.50 -68.89
N CYS A 18 -2.47 15.21 -68.74
CA CYS A 18 -3.60 14.76 -67.90
C CYS A 18 -3.16 14.01 -66.61
N VAL A 19 -1.86 13.84 -66.36
CA VAL A 19 -1.37 13.17 -65.12
C VAL A 19 -0.69 14.15 -64.14
N THR A 20 -0.45 15.41 -64.51
CA THR A 20 0.30 16.35 -63.64
C THR A 20 -0.56 17.17 -62.69
N THR A 21 -1.85 17.39 -62.93
CA THR A 21 -2.75 18.09 -61.98
C THR A 21 -3.37 17.15 -60.93
N ALA A 22 -3.66 15.89 -61.32
CA ALA A 22 -4.09 14.86 -60.37
C ALA A 22 -2.93 14.40 -59.46
N SER A 23 -1.71 14.26 -59.99
CA SER A 23 -0.54 13.86 -59.19
C SER A 23 0.01 14.98 -58.30
N THR A 24 -0.02 16.25 -58.71
CA THR A 24 0.29 17.36 -57.80
C THR A 24 -0.79 17.56 -56.75
N GLY A 25 -2.08 17.39 -57.08
CA GLY A 25 -3.17 17.45 -56.09
C GLY A 25 -3.04 16.37 -55.00
N VAL A 26 -2.76 15.13 -55.39
CA VAL A 26 -2.49 14.02 -54.45
C VAL A 26 -1.22 14.26 -53.64
N LEU A 27 -0.13 14.73 -54.27
CA LEU A 27 1.12 15.04 -53.57
C LEU A 27 0.94 16.18 -52.57
N VAL A 28 0.24 17.26 -52.94
CA VAL A 28 -0.09 18.38 -52.05
C VAL A 28 -1.02 17.93 -50.92
N TYR A 29 -1.98 17.05 -51.18
CA TYR A 29 -2.85 16.47 -50.15
C TYR A 29 -2.06 15.60 -49.15
N VAL A 30 -1.17 14.74 -49.64
CA VAL A 30 -0.28 13.91 -48.80
C VAL A 30 0.65 14.78 -47.96
N ILE A 31 1.28 15.81 -48.55
CA ILE A 31 2.13 16.77 -47.84
C ILE A 31 1.35 17.50 -46.76
N LYS A 32 0.15 18.03 -47.07
CA LYS A 32 -0.69 18.74 -46.08
C LYS A 32 -1.12 17.82 -44.94
N LYS A 33 -1.50 16.58 -45.22
CA LYS A 33 -1.88 15.59 -44.21
C LYS A 33 -0.70 15.21 -43.32
N GLN A 34 0.49 15.09 -43.90
CA GLN A 34 1.72 14.82 -43.16
C GLN A 34 2.13 16.00 -42.27
N GLN A 35 2.09 17.24 -42.78
CA GLN A 35 2.32 18.46 -42.01
C GLN A 35 1.31 18.61 -40.85
N ALA A 36 0.03 18.30 -41.08
CA ALA A 36 -0.98 18.31 -40.04
C ALA A 36 -0.69 17.28 -38.92
N LYS A 37 -0.26 16.06 -39.29
CA LYS A 37 0.15 15.02 -38.34
C LYS A 37 1.39 15.44 -37.54
N GLU A 38 2.40 16.02 -38.20
CA GLU A 38 3.61 16.53 -37.54
C GLU A 38 3.29 17.65 -36.55
N LYS A 39 2.43 18.61 -36.94
CA LYS A 39 1.97 19.68 -36.05
C LYS A 39 1.20 19.13 -34.85
N ALA A 40 0.30 18.18 -35.07
CA ALA A 40 -0.43 17.52 -33.98
C ALA A 40 0.51 16.74 -33.04
N LEU A 41 1.54 16.09 -33.58
CA LEU A 41 2.56 15.40 -32.80
C LEU A 41 3.42 16.37 -31.99
N GLN A 42 3.80 17.52 -32.56
CA GLN A 42 4.50 18.59 -31.84
C GLN A 42 3.65 19.12 -30.68
N ASN A 43 2.36 19.36 -30.91
CA ASN A 43 1.44 19.80 -29.87
C ASN A 43 1.30 18.76 -28.75
N ALA A 44 1.15 17.47 -29.09
CA ALA A 44 1.07 16.39 -28.11
C ALA A 44 2.35 16.27 -27.27
N ARG A 45 3.53 16.42 -27.89
CA ARG A 45 4.82 16.46 -27.16
C ARG A 45 4.92 17.65 -26.24
N ALA A 46 4.49 18.84 -26.69
CA ALA A 46 4.47 20.04 -25.86
C ALA A 46 3.50 19.89 -24.66
N ASN A 47 2.33 19.28 -24.88
CA ASN A 47 1.37 18.98 -23.82
C ASN A 47 1.97 18.01 -22.78
N TYR A 48 2.64 16.95 -23.23
CA TYR A 48 3.35 16.04 -22.34
C TYR A 48 4.40 16.77 -21.49
N GLN A 49 5.23 17.62 -22.09
CA GLN A 49 6.24 18.38 -21.35
C GLN A 49 5.61 19.32 -20.31
N ASN A 50 4.47 19.94 -20.64
CA ASN A 50 3.71 20.76 -19.68
C ASN A 50 3.23 19.92 -18.49
N VAL A 51 2.57 18.79 -18.75
CA VAL A 51 2.03 17.92 -17.68
C VAL A 51 3.14 17.28 -16.84
N LEU A 52 4.27 16.89 -17.46
CA LEU A 52 5.46 16.46 -16.73
C LEU A 52 6.04 17.59 -15.87
N GLY A 53 5.98 18.82 -16.37
CA GLY A 53 6.30 20.03 -15.61
C GLY A 53 5.44 20.18 -14.35
N MET A 54 4.15 19.84 -14.40
CA MET A 54 3.28 19.82 -13.20
C MET A 54 3.77 18.82 -12.15
N LEU A 55 4.18 17.62 -12.58
CA LEU A 55 4.75 16.61 -11.68
C LEU A 55 6.04 17.10 -11.02
N ASN A 56 6.94 17.71 -11.79
CA ASN A 56 8.19 18.28 -11.27
C ASN A 56 7.94 19.45 -10.31
N ASN A 57 6.98 20.33 -10.65
CA ASN A 57 6.58 21.43 -9.78
C ASN A 57 6.02 20.91 -8.47
N LYS A 58 5.21 19.84 -8.51
CA LYS A 58 4.67 19.23 -7.30
C LYS A 58 5.76 18.64 -6.43
N LYS A 59 6.73 17.95 -7.03
CA LYS A 59 7.93 17.47 -6.32
C LYS A 59 8.67 18.62 -5.66
N ALA A 60 8.91 19.72 -6.39
CA ALA A 60 9.63 20.88 -5.87
C ALA A 60 8.87 21.57 -4.72
N GLU A 61 7.54 21.68 -4.83
CA GLU A 61 6.68 22.19 -3.76
C GLU A 61 6.81 21.34 -2.49
N LEU A 62 6.64 20.02 -2.62
CA LEU A 62 6.76 19.09 -1.50
C LEU A 62 8.17 19.11 -0.90
N SER A 63 9.21 19.21 -1.73
CA SER A 63 10.60 19.31 -1.28
C SER A 63 10.85 20.58 -0.47
N LYS A 64 10.24 21.71 -0.83
CA LYS A 64 10.31 22.96 -0.05
C LYS A 64 9.56 22.87 1.27
N GLN A 65 8.50 22.07 1.34
CA GLN A 65 7.70 21.84 2.55
C GLN A 65 8.24 20.67 3.40
N ASN A 66 9.37 20.06 3.00
CA ASN A 66 9.87 18.81 3.57
C ASN A 66 10.71 19.00 4.85
N ASP A 67 10.20 19.82 5.77
CA ASP A 67 10.80 19.94 7.11
C ASP A 67 10.77 18.56 7.79
N ASP A 68 11.85 18.18 8.46
CA ASP A 68 11.96 16.90 9.17
C ASP A 68 11.56 15.66 8.33
N ASN A 69 11.83 15.66 7.02
CA ASN A 69 11.61 14.51 6.14
C ASN A 69 10.13 14.08 5.92
N LYS A 70 9.17 14.97 6.21
CA LYS A 70 7.71 14.69 6.19
C LYS A 70 7.10 14.25 4.85
N PHE A 71 7.81 14.41 3.74
CA PHE A 71 7.34 14.06 2.39
C PHE A 71 8.31 13.12 1.64
N ASN A 72 9.32 12.54 2.30
CA ASN A 72 10.34 11.72 1.63
C ASN A 72 9.78 10.57 0.79
N ALA A 73 8.82 9.81 1.31
CA ALA A 73 8.19 8.69 0.63
C ALA A 73 7.39 9.14 -0.60
N ILE A 74 6.68 10.28 -0.50
CA ILE A 74 5.92 10.85 -1.62
C ILE A 74 6.88 11.36 -2.70
N ILE A 75 7.97 12.04 -2.32
CA ILE A 75 9.00 12.52 -3.24
C ILE A 75 9.68 11.34 -3.97
N ALA A 76 10.02 10.27 -3.25
CA ALA A 76 10.60 9.07 -3.86
C ALA A 76 9.64 8.38 -4.84
N GLN A 77 8.34 8.35 -4.53
CA GLN A 77 7.32 7.81 -5.44
C GLN A 77 7.12 8.67 -6.68
N LEU A 78 7.14 9.99 -6.53
CA LEU A 78 7.15 10.92 -7.67
C LEU A 78 8.35 10.66 -8.60
N ASP A 79 9.54 10.45 -8.05
CA ASP A 79 10.75 10.14 -8.83
C ASP A 79 10.68 8.80 -9.56
N SER A 80 10.17 7.76 -8.89
CA SER A 80 9.96 6.44 -9.49
C SER A 80 8.96 6.51 -10.65
N GLN A 81 7.84 7.22 -10.47
CA GLN A 81 6.82 7.34 -11.51
C GLN A 81 7.27 8.24 -12.65
N LYS A 82 7.99 9.32 -12.37
CA LYS A 82 8.62 10.14 -13.40
C LYS A 82 9.51 9.28 -14.31
N THR A 83 10.36 8.44 -13.72
CA THR A 83 11.24 7.54 -14.48
C THR A 83 10.45 6.59 -15.40
N LYS A 84 9.31 6.07 -14.93
CA LYS A 84 8.41 5.25 -15.76
C LYS A 84 7.77 6.06 -16.89
N PHE A 85 7.30 7.27 -16.61
CA PHE A 85 6.71 8.15 -17.62
C PHE A 85 7.71 8.61 -18.67
N ASP A 86 8.97 8.88 -18.30
CA ASP A 86 10.03 9.22 -19.24
C ASP A 86 10.29 8.04 -20.21
N LYS A 87 10.32 6.80 -19.70
CA LYS A 87 10.47 5.60 -20.53
C LYS A 87 9.28 5.43 -21.51
N LEU A 88 8.06 5.56 -21.01
CA LEU A 88 6.85 5.46 -21.83
C LEU A 88 6.78 6.57 -22.89
N PHE A 89 7.27 7.76 -22.57
CA PHE A 89 7.39 8.85 -23.53
C PHE A 89 8.36 8.47 -24.67
N GLU A 90 9.54 7.95 -24.37
CA GLU A 90 10.50 7.55 -25.41
C GLU A 90 9.94 6.48 -26.35
N GLU A 91 9.15 5.54 -25.81
CA GLU A 91 8.46 4.50 -26.58
C GLU A 91 7.27 5.04 -27.41
N SER A 92 6.66 6.15 -26.99
CA SER A 92 5.43 6.69 -27.57
C SER A 92 5.58 7.99 -28.33
N LYS A 93 6.78 8.60 -28.37
CA LYS A 93 7.05 9.95 -28.91
C LYS A 93 6.62 10.20 -30.36
N ASN A 94 6.26 9.16 -31.11
CA ASN A 94 5.79 9.23 -32.50
C ASN A 94 4.29 8.93 -32.68
N SER A 95 3.52 8.82 -31.59
CA SER A 95 2.09 8.53 -31.59
C SER A 95 1.33 9.52 -30.73
N ILE A 96 0.46 10.32 -31.36
CA ILE A 96 -0.37 11.33 -30.68
C ILE A 96 -1.28 10.68 -29.64
N GLU A 97 -2.01 9.63 -30.02
CA GLU A 97 -2.95 8.93 -29.13
C GLU A 97 -2.27 8.37 -27.88
N LYS A 98 -1.07 7.79 -28.03
CA LYS A 98 -0.30 7.30 -26.88
C LYS A 98 0.21 8.43 -26.00
N LEU A 99 0.63 9.56 -26.58
CA LEU A 99 1.06 10.74 -25.82
C LEU A 99 -0.12 11.39 -25.06
N ASP A 100 -1.29 11.49 -25.67
CA ASP A 100 -2.50 12.01 -25.02
C ASP A 100 -2.93 11.10 -23.86
N LYS A 101 -2.89 9.79 -24.05
CA LYS A 101 -3.11 8.83 -22.96
C LYS A 101 -2.10 9.02 -21.84
N LEU A 102 -0.81 9.14 -22.16
CA LEU A 102 0.24 9.35 -21.15
C LEU A 102 0.03 10.66 -20.37
N CYS A 103 -0.41 11.74 -21.02
CA CYS A 103 -0.78 12.98 -20.34
C CYS A 103 -1.94 12.77 -19.36
N LYS A 104 -2.96 11.98 -19.76
CA LYS A 104 -4.07 11.63 -18.89
C LYS A 104 -3.59 10.80 -17.68
N ASP A 105 -2.75 9.80 -17.93
CA ASP A 105 -2.22 8.91 -16.90
C ASP A 105 -1.40 9.69 -15.85
N ILE A 106 -0.59 10.68 -16.26
CA ILE A 106 0.15 11.54 -15.32
C ILE A 106 -0.81 12.38 -14.46
N LYS A 107 -1.81 13.02 -15.08
CA LYS A 107 -2.80 13.83 -14.35
C LYS A 107 -3.59 12.99 -13.36
N GLU A 108 -4.08 11.84 -13.81
CA GLU A 108 -4.82 10.89 -12.99
C GLU A 108 -3.97 10.38 -11.81
N TYR A 109 -2.68 10.13 -12.02
CA TYR A 109 -1.77 9.76 -10.94
C TYR A 109 -1.61 10.87 -9.89
N LEU A 110 -1.42 12.12 -10.32
CA LEU A 110 -1.34 13.25 -9.40
C LEU A 110 -2.63 13.41 -8.57
N ASP A 111 -3.79 13.37 -9.24
CA ASP A 111 -5.10 13.63 -8.63
C ASP A 111 -5.59 12.49 -7.73
N SER A 112 -5.39 11.24 -8.15
CA SER A 112 -5.92 10.07 -7.43
C SER A 112 -4.98 9.52 -6.36
N THR A 113 -3.67 9.74 -6.50
CA THR A 113 -2.66 9.11 -5.65
C THR A 113 -1.88 10.13 -4.83
N ILE A 114 -1.24 11.10 -5.49
CA ILE A 114 -0.31 12.01 -4.82
C ILE A 114 -1.04 13.02 -3.93
N ILE A 115 -2.05 13.72 -4.46
CA ILE A 115 -2.79 14.75 -3.71
C ILE A 115 -3.48 14.17 -2.46
N PRO A 116 -4.18 13.03 -2.53
CA PRO A 116 -4.78 12.42 -1.34
C PRO A 116 -3.74 12.00 -0.31
N TRP A 117 -2.59 11.48 -0.74
CA TRP A 117 -1.54 11.04 0.17
C TRP A 117 -0.84 12.22 0.85
N GLU A 118 -0.55 13.29 0.12
CA GLU A 118 -0.08 14.55 0.70
C GLU A 118 -1.06 15.07 1.75
N LYS A 119 -2.37 15.05 1.45
CA LYS A 119 -3.40 15.44 2.41
C LYS A 119 -3.33 14.58 3.68
N THR A 120 -3.25 13.26 3.54
CA THR A 120 -3.10 12.34 4.69
C THR A 120 -1.85 12.68 5.52
N ALA A 121 -0.71 12.95 4.88
CA ALA A 121 0.51 13.35 5.60
C ALA A 121 0.33 14.67 6.37
N LYS A 122 -0.34 15.66 5.77
CA LYS A 122 -0.67 16.93 6.42
C LYS A 122 -1.66 16.77 7.58
N ASP A 123 -2.68 15.92 7.41
CA ASP A 123 -3.65 15.61 8.46
C ASP A 123 -2.96 14.96 9.66
N LEU A 124 -2.04 14.01 9.43
CA LEU A 124 -1.23 13.41 10.49
C LEU A 124 -0.38 14.46 11.22
N GLN A 125 0.29 15.34 10.49
CA GLN A 125 1.08 16.42 11.08
C GLN A 125 0.21 17.35 11.95
N SER A 126 -0.96 17.75 11.45
CA SER A 126 -1.91 18.58 12.19
C SER A 126 -2.34 17.91 13.51
N LEU A 127 -2.62 16.60 13.48
CA LEU A 127 -2.95 15.84 14.69
C LEU A 127 -1.79 15.79 15.68
N ILE A 128 -0.56 15.58 15.20
CA ILE A 128 0.64 15.61 16.05
C ILE A 128 0.76 16.96 16.77
N GLU A 129 0.58 18.07 16.04
CA GLU A 129 0.64 19.41 16.60
C GLU A 129 -0.47 19.67 17.63
N GLN A 130 -1.70 19.27 17.32
CA GLN A 130 -2.85 19.40 18.22
C GLN A 130 -2.65 18.63 19.52
N ILE A 131 -2.24 17.36 19.44
CA ILE A 131 -2.01 16.51 20.61
C ILE A 131 -0.83 17.04 21.43
N THR A 132 0.26 17.45 20.77
CA THR A 132 1.43 18.05 21.46
C THR A 132 1.01 19.28 22.28
N LYS A 133 0.22 20.19 21.69
CA LYS A 133 -0.33 21.36 22.39
C LYS A 133 -1.24 20.96 23.54
N LYS A 134 -2.13 19.97 23.33
CA LYS A 134 -3.05 19.49 24.36
C LYS A 134 -2.30 18.91 25.55
N ILE A 135 -1.30 18.04 25.33
CA ILE A 135 -0.46 17.48 26.40
C ILE A 135 0.23 18.60 27.19
N ALA A 136 0.84 19.58 26.49
CA ALA A 136 1.53 20.69 27.13
C ALA A 136 0.61 21.55 28.01
N SER A 137 -0.69 21.62 27.68
CA SER A 137 -1.69 22.35 28.47
C SER A 137 -2.18 21.61 29.73
N LEU A 138 -1.91 20.30 29.84
CA LEU A 138 -2.37 19.48 30.97
C LEU A 138 -1.32 19.49 32.09
N SER A 139 -1.65 20.07 33.24
CA SER A 139 -0.75 20.14 34.41
C SER A 139 -1.05 19.11 35.51
N ASP A 140 -2.19 18.42 35.45
CA ASP A 140 -2.58 17.44 36.48
C ASP A 140 -1.68 16.19 36.44
N ALA A 141 -1.11 15.83 37.59
CA ALA A 141 -0.28 14.65 37.79
C ALA A 141 -1.10 13.35 37.72
N LYS A 142 -2.42 13.39 37.96
CA LYS A 142 -3.30 12.23 37.79
C LYS A 142 -3.42 11.79 36.33
N LEU A 143 -2.97 12.61 35.38
CA LEU A 143 -2.99 12.32 33.95
C LEU A 143 -1.68 11.75 33.42
N ASP A 144 -0.70 11.45 34.28
CA ASP A 144 0.64 11.04 33.85
C ASP A 144 0.63 9.81 32.94
N ASN A 145 -0.20 8.81 33.23
CA ASN A 145 -0.33 7.63 32.37
C ASN A 145 -0.95 7.96 31.00
N ILE A 146 -1.96 8.84 30.97
CA ILE A 146 -2.60 9.29 29.73
C ILE A 146 -1.59 10.10 28.88
N LYS A 147 -0.81 10.97 29.53
CA LYS A 147 0.26 11.74 28.86
C LYS A 147 1.38 10.83 28.38
N ALA A 148 1.80 9.84 29.16
CA ALA A 148 2.83 8.87 28.78
C ALA A 148 2.39 8.06 27.55
N PHE A 149 1.15 7.54 27.57
CA PHE A 149 0.55 6.86 26.42
C PHE A 149 0.53 7.78 25.19
N ALA A 150 0.01 9.01 25.33
CA ALA A 150 -0.08 9.96 24.24
C ALA A 150 1.30 10.33 23.67
N ASN A 151 2.31 10.55 24.52
CA ASN A 151 3.70 10.80 24.11
C ASN A 151 4.31 9.61 23.38
N GLY A 152 4.02 8.38 23.82
CA GLY A 152 4.43 7.16 23.12
C GLY A 152 3.84 7.08 21.71
N GLN A 153 2.54 7.34 21.56
CA GLN A 153 1.89 7.36 20.25
C GLN A 153 2.39 8.51 19.37
N LEU A 154 2.63 9.71 19.95
CA LEU A 154 3.25 10.82 19.23
C LEU A 154 4.66 10.48 18.74
N ALA A 155 5.47 9.82 19.54
CA ALA A 155 6.81 9.41 19.14
C ALA A 155 6.77 8.44 17.96
N ASN A 156 5.83 7.49 17.96
CA ASN A 156 5.60 6.59 16.83
C ASN A 156 5.12 7.34 15.59
N ALA A 157 4.11 8.21 15.74
CA ALA A 157 3.59 9.02 14.65
C ALA A 157 4.68 9.89 14.01
N LYS A 158 5.51 10.56 14.82
CA LYS A 158 6.64 11.37 14.33
C LYS A 158 7.68 10.58 13.54
N LYS A 159 7.88 9.29 13.86
CA LYS A 159 8.80 8.42 13.10
C LYS A 159 8.25 8.03 11.74
N VAL A 160 6.93 7.97 11.56
CA VAL A 160 6.31 7.50 10.31
C VAL A 160 5.95 8.63 9.36
N VAL A 161 5.81 9.87 9.85
CA VAL A 161 5.50 11.02 8.99
C VAL A 161 6.57 11.13 7.91
N GLY A 162 6.16 10.93 6.65
CA GLY A 162 7.02 11.11 5.49
C GLY A 162 7.94 9.97 5.10
N VAL A 163 8.09 8.93 5.92
CA VAL A 163 8.91 7.75 5.56
C VAL A 163 8.08 6.49 5.33
N ALA A 164 6.81 6.52 5.74
CA ALA A 164 5.91 5.38 5.72
C ALA A 164 4.94 5.39 4.53
N GLU A 165 4.39 4.22 4.22
CA GLU A 165 3.36 4.06 3.19
C GLU A 165 2.00 4.65 3.62
N ARG A 166 1.10 4.88 2.66
CA ARG A 166 -0.20 5.50 2.90
C ARG A 166 -1.02 4.79 3.97
N GLN A 167 -1.00 3.46 4.01
CA GLN A 167 -1.73 2.69 5.01
C GLN A 167 -1.21 2.96 6.42
N GLU A 168 0.11 2.92 6.62
CA GLU A 168 0.74 3.17 7.91
C GLU A 168 0.45 4.60 8.42
N LEU A 169 0.40 5.59 7.53
CA LEU A 169 -0.04 6.94 7.89
C LEU A 169 -1.50 6.95 8.36
N GLY A 170 -2.39 6.25 7.65
CA GLY A 170 -3.81 6.11 8.01
C GLY A 170 -4.01 5.45 9.37
N ASP A 171 -3.27 4.37 9.64
CA ASP A 171 -3.31 3.67 10.93
C ASP A 171 -2.86 4.58 12.08
N ASN A 172 -1.79 5.36 11.89
CA ASN A 172 -1.33 6.33 12.87
C ASN A 172 -2.32 7.48 13.10
N ILE A 173 -3.00 7.96 12.05
CA ILE A 173 -4.08 8.93 12.19
C ILE A 173 -5.21 8.37 13.05
N GLY A 174 -5.61 7.10 12.82
CA GLY A 174 -6.62 6.42 13.64
C GLY A 174 -6.24 6.40 15.12
N ILE A 175 -5.00 5.98 15.41
CA ILE A 175 -4.47 5.94 16.78
C ILE A 175 -4.42 7.34 17.41
N LEU A 176 -3.92 8.35 16.69
CA LEU A 176 -3.84 9.71 17.22
C LEU A 176 -5.22 10.34 17.44
N ASN A 177 -6.21 10.02 16.63
CA ASN A 177 -7.59 10.44 16.89
C ASN A 177 -8.14 9.83 18.19
N GLU A 178 -7.84 8.56 18.47
CA GLU A 178 -8.18 7.93 19.76
C GLU A 178 -7.47 8.63 20.92
N VAL A 179 -6.17 8.90 20.78
CA VAL A 179 -5.39 9.65 21.79
C VAL A 179 -6.00 11.02 22.05
N LEU A 180 -6.35 11.76 20.99
CA LEU A 180 -6.98 13.07 21.12
C LEU A 180 -8.34 12.98 21.80
N LYS A 181 -9.13 11.94 21.49
CA LYS A 181 -10.38 11.63 22.20
C LYS A 181 -10.11 11.43 23.69
N TYR A 182 -9.16 10.59 24.07
CA TYR A 182 -8.83 10.33 25.48
C TYR A 182 -8.41 11.59 26.23
N LEU A 183 -7.57 12.43 25.61
CA LEU A 183 -7.16 13.73 26.15
C LEU A 183 -8.30 14.77 26.25
N THR A 184 -9.43 14.51 25.59
CA THR A 184 -10.60 15.40 25.59
C THR A 184 -11.68 14.97 26.57
N ILE A 185 -11.77 13.67 26.87
CA ILE A 185 -12.87 13.09 27.66
C ILE A 185 -12.45 12.65 29.06
N TYR A 186 -11.18 12.84 29.45
CA TYR A 186 -10.61 12.25 30.67
C TYR A 186 -11.33 12.61 31.97
N ASP A 187 -11.98 13.77 32.03
CA ASP A 187 -12.79 14.24 33.15
C ASP A 187 -14.27 13.83 33.01
N LYS A 188 -14.68 13.36 31.84
CA LYS A 188 -16.04 12.94 31.54
C LYS A 188 -16.23 11.46 31.85
N LYS A 189 -16.77 11.20 33.04
CA LYS A 189 -17.01 9.85 33.57
C LYS A 189 -17.74 8.92 32.58
N THR A 190 -18.87 9.34 32.03
CA THR A 190 -19.69 8.50 31.14
C THR A 190 -18.96 8.12 29.86
N GLU A 191 -18.36 9.10 29.18
CA GLU A 191 -17.61 8.87 27.93
C GLU A 191 -16.37 7.99 28.18
N SER A 192 -15.69 8.18 29.32
CA SER A 192 -14.52 7.36 29.71
C SER A 192 -14.92 5.92 30.07
N LYS A 193 -16.04 5.73 30.77
CA LYS A 193 -16.60 4.41 31.07
C LYS A 193 -16.98 3.66 29.80
N GLU A 194 -17.56 4.36 28.81
CA GLU A 194 -17.87 3.79 27.50
C GLU A 194 -16.60 3.32 26.76
N VAL A 195 -15.53 4.11 26.80
CA VAL A 195 -14.22 3.69 26.23
C VAL A 195 -13.72 2.40 26.89
N LEU A 196 -13.76 2.31 28.22
CA LEU A 196 -13.37 1.08 28.93
C LEU A 196 -14.27 -0.11 28.54
N SER A 197 -15.58 0.10 28.48
CA SER A 197 -16.55 -0.93 28.07
C SER A 197 -16.26 -1.49 26.68
N ASN A 198 -15.93 -0.62 25.73
CA ASN A 198 -15.55 -1.01 24.38
C ASN A 198 -14.22 -1.81 24.37
N MET A 199 -13.23 -1.41 25.17
CA MET A 199 -11.97 -2.16 25.30
C MET A 199 -12.20 -3.54 25.95
N VAL A 200 -13.05 -3.64 26.96
CA VAL A 200 -13.43 -4.92 27.60
C VAL A 200 -14.14 -5.83 26.59
N THR A 201 -15.02 -5.29 25.77
CA THR A 201 -15.67 -6.03 24.68
C THR A 201 -14.64 -6.54 23.67
N ARG A 202 -13.71 -5.69 23.22
CA ARG A 202 -12.63 -6.11 22.30
C ARG A 202 -11.73 -7.18 22.91
N ALA A 203 -11.32 -7.01 24.17
CA ALA A 203 -10.52 -8.00 24.89
C ALA A 203 -11.25 -9.34 25.01
N THR A 204 -12.57 -9.35 25.20
CA THR A 204 -13.37 -10.58 25.26
C THR A 204 -13.27 -11.35 23.94
N THR A 205 -13.51 -10.68 22.81
CA THR A 205 -13.35 -11.30 21.49
C THR A 205 -11.94 -11.81 21.27
N LEU A 206 -10.92 -11.02 21.61
CA LEU A 206 -9.52 -11.41 21.42
C LEU A 206 -9.14 -12.62 22.28
N LYS A 207 -9.65 -12.71 23.51
CA LYS A 207 -9.46 -13.88 24.38
C LYS A 207 -10.00 -15.15 23.73
N GLU A 208 -11.22 -15.11 23.21
CA GLU A 208 -11.83 -16.25 22.50
C GLU A 208 -11.03 -16.70 21.26
N GLU A 209 -10.34 -15.76 20.60
CA GLU A 209 -9.47 -16.03 19.46
C GLU A 209 -8.15 -16.70 19.87
N ILE A 210 -7.51 -16.25 20.97
CA ILE A 210 -6.24 -16.85 21.44
C ILE A 210 -6.43 -18.09 22.31
N ASP A 211 -7.61 -18.29 22.91
CA ASP A 211 -7.91 -19.44 23.78
C ASP A 211 -7.80 -20.79 23.08
N LYS A 212 -7.90 -20.79 21.75
CA LYS A 212 -7.88 -21.99 20.92
C LYS A 212 -6.46 -22.41 20.49
N GLU A 213 -5.43 -21.66 20.87
CA GLU A 213 -4.08 -21.82 20.36
C GLU A 213 -3.04 -21.87 21.49
N ASP A 214 -2.43 -23.03 21.71
CA ASP A 214 -1.50 -23.28 22.82
C ASP A 214 -0.27 -22.36 22.84
N ASP A 215 0.15 -21.87 21.67
CA ASP A 215 1.31 -20.98 21.50
C ASP A 215 1.13 -19.60 22.18
N TYR A 216 -0.08 -19.26 22.62
CA TYR A 216 -0.40 -17.97 23.25
C TYR A 216 -0.57 -18.04 24.76
N ALA A 217 -0.07 -19.06 25.46
CA ALA A 217 -0.26 -19.22 26.92
C ALA A 217 0.18 -17.98 27.74
N SER A 218 1.35 -17.39 27.44
CA SER A 218 1.85 -16.20 28.15
C SER A 218 1.01 -14.94 27.84
N LEU A 219 0.63 -14.76 26.58
CA LEU A 219 -0.23 -13.65 26.13
C LEU A 219 -1.64 -13.77 26.71
N ARG A 220 -2.17 -14.99 26.81
CA ARG A 220 -3.42 -15.28 27.51
C ARG A 220 -3.37 -14.86 28.96
N SER A 221 -2.31 -15.23 29.68
CA SER A 221 -2.16 -14.86 31.08
C SER A 221 -2.11 -13.34 31.27
N ALA A 222 -1.34 -12.64 30.42
CA ALA A 222 -1.25 -11.18 30.44
C ALA A 222 -2.60 -10.51 30.13
N LEU A 223 -3.28 -10.95 29.05
CA LEU A 223 -4.58 -10.43 28.66
C LEU A 223 -5.66 -10.73 29.69
N GLU A 224 -5.66 -11.93 30.31
CA GLU A 224 -6.59 -12.30 31.39
C GLU A 224 -6.41 -11.40 32.61
N SER A 225 -5.18 -11.13 33.01
CA SER A 225 -4.87 -10.26 34.14
C SER A 225 -5.35 -8.83 33.88
N ALA A 226 -4.99 -8.24 32.73
CA ALA A 226 -5.42 -6.91 32.33
C ALA A 226 -6.95 -6.82 32.19
N PHE A 227 -7.57 -7.85 31.61
CA PHE A 227 -9.02 -7.94 31.45
C PHE A 227 -9.75 -7.96 32.79
N LYS A 228 -9.32 -8.79 33.75
CA LYS A 228 -9.91 -8.84 35.08
C LYS A 228 -9.80 -7.50 35.80
N ALA A 229 -8.62 -6.88 35.77
CA ALA A 229 -8.42 -5.56 36.36
C ALA A 229 -9.34 -4.51 35.73
N ALA A 230 -9.43 -4.46 34.40
CA ALA A 230 -10.32 -3.56 33.67
C ALA A 230 -11.80 -3.79 34.00
N LYS A 231 -12.24 -5.06 34.10
CA LYS A 231 -13.62 -5.41 34.44
C LYS A 231 -13.99 -4.97 35.86
N THR A 232 -13.11 -5.17 36.84
CA THR A 232 -13.32 -4.67 38.21
C THR A 232 -13.51 -3.16 38.25
N ILE A 233 -12.72 -2.40 37.48
CA ILE A 233 -12.88 -0.95 37.37
C ILE A 233 -14.20 -0.60 36.69
N LEU A 234 -14.57 -1.29 35.60
CA LEU A 234 -15.81 -1.05 34.86
C LEU A 234 -17.07 -1.24 35.70
N GLU A 235 -17.06 -2.22 36.61
CA GLU A 235 -18.16 -2.57 37.50
C GLU A 235 -18.26 -1.65 38.73
N ASP A 236 -17.20 -0.89 39.05
CA ASP A 236 -17.21 0.07 40.15
C ASP A 236 -17.72 1.45 39.67
N ASP A 237 -18.96 1.76 40.01
CA ASP A 237 -19.61 3.04 39.69
C ASP A 237 -19.03 4.24 40.46
N ASN A 238 -18.16 4.06 41.45
CA ASN A 238 -17.53 5.18 42.15
C ASN A 238 -16.28 5.71 41.42
N LYS A 239 -15.85 5.04 40.36
CA LYS A 239 -14.65 5.43 39.61
C LYS A 239 -14.82 6.73 38.85
N THR A 240 -13.74 7.49 38.83
CA THR A 240 -13.63 8.75 38.07
C THR A 240 -13.37 8.49 36.58
N GLY A 241 -13.57 9.50 35.73
CA GLY A 241 -13.24 9.40 34.30
C GLY A 241 -11.77 9.01 34.06
N ILE A 242 -10.86 9.58 34.86
CA ILE A 242 -9.42 9.30 34.79
C ILE A 242 -9.14 7.83 35.08
N GLU A 243 -9.75 7.26 36.14
CA GLU A 243 -9.56 5.85 36.48
C GLU A 243 -10.11 4.90 35.40
N TYR A 244 -11.26 5.23 34.79
CA TYR A 244 -11.79 4.46 33.66
C TYR A 244 -10.86 4.50 32.46
N LEU A 245 -10.34 5.68 32.09
CA LEU A 245 -9.40 5.79 30.97
C LEU A 245 -8.06 5.13 31.24
N ASP A 246 -7.52 5.24 32.46
CA ASP A 246 -6.27 4.57 32.82
C ASP A 246 -6.39 3.04 32.68
N ALA A 247 -7.50 2.47 33.17
CA ALA A 247 -7.80 1.06 32.96
C ALA A 247 -7.97 0.71 31.47
N ALA A 248 -8.61 1.59 30.69
CA ALA A 248 -8.81 1.38 29.26
C ALA A 248 -7.50 1.38 28.49
N ILE A 249 -6.57 2.31 28.80
CA ILE A 249 -5.24 2.40 28.18
C ILE A 249 -4.43 1.15 28.49
N LYS A 250 -4.37 0.72 29.76
CA LYS A 250 -3.64 -0.50 30.16
C LYS A 250 -4.17 -1.75 29.46
N LEU A 251 -5.49 -1.88 29.36
CA LEU A 251 -6.10 -2.99 28.62
C LEU A 251 -5.78 -2.90 27.13
N ARG A 252 -5.87 -1.71 26.53
CA ARG A 252 -5.55 -1.46 25.12
C ARG A 252 -4.10 -1.80 24.79
N GLU A 253 -3.14 -1.43 25.62
CA GLU A 253 -1.73 -1.78 25.42
C GLU A 253 -1.54 -3.31 25.39
N THR A 254 -2.20 -4.03 26.29
CA THR A 254 -2.17 -5.49 26.33
C THR A 254 -2.84 -6.12 25.10
N ILE A 255 -3.97 -5.56 24.64
CA ILE A 255 -4.63 -5.95 23.39
C ILE A 255 -3.68 -5.80 22.21
N LEU A 256 -3.04 -4.63 22.05
CA LEU A 256 -2.14 -4.36 20.93
C LEU A 256 -0.93 -5.29 20.90
N VAL A 257 -0.32 -5.56 22.04
CA VAL A 257 0.80 -6.52 22.15
C VAL A 257 0.34 -7.93 21.74
N THR A 258 -0.87 -8.31 22.14
CA THR A 258 -1.46 -9.61 21.80
C THR A 258 -1.76 -9.72 20.31
N GLU A 259 -2.42 -8.74 19.71
CA GLU A 259 -2.73 -8.69 18.28
C GLU A 259 -1.46 -8.67 17.41
N ALA A 260 -0.44 -7.89 17.79
CA ALA A 260 0.84 -7.85 17.11
C ALA A 260 1.55 -9.23 17.15
N SER A 261 1.47 -9.90 18.29
CA SER A 261 2.05 -11.25 18.46
C SER A 261 1.30 -12.29 17.62
N GLN A 262 -0.04 -12.24 17.60
CA GLN A 262 -0.85 -13.10 16.72
C GLN A 262 -0.49 -12.88 15.24
N LEU A 263 -0.41 -11.63 14.81
CA LEU A 263 -0.08 -11.29 13.43
C LEU A 263 1.32 -11.79 13.05
N SER A 264 2.29 -11.67 13.95
CA SER A 264 3.65 -12.20 13.76
C SER A 264 3.64 -13.73 13.60
N ALA A 265 2.89 -14.43 14.46
CA ALA A 265 2.77 -15.88 14.40
C ALA A 265 2.07 -16.34 13.10
N ILE A 266 1.00 -15.66 12.68
CA ILE A 266 0.33 -15.89 11.38
C ILE A 266 1.32 -15.73 10.23
N LYS A 267 2.09 -14.64 10.20
CA LYS A 267 3.12 -14.40 9.16
C LYS A 267 4.17 -15.52 9.13
N ASN A 268 4.58 -16.02 10.28
CA ASN A 268 5.54 -17.12 10.37
C ASN A 268 4.97 -18.44 9.84
N GLU A 269 3.74 -18.80 10.22
CA GLU A 269 3.09 -20.01 9.73
C GLU A 269 2.80 -19.96 8.22
N ARG A 270 2.41 -18.79 7.69
CA ARG A 270 2.30 -18.58 6.23
C ARG A 270 3.63 -18.82 5.52
N ARG A 271 4.74 -18.32 6.08
CA ARG A 271 6.07 -18.54 5.51
C ARG A 271 6.43 -20.02 5.46
N LYS A 272 6.15 -20.78 6.54
CA LYS A 272 6.37 -22.24 6.58
C LYS A 272 5.55 -22.94 5.50
N LEU A 273 4.26 -22.61 5.40
CA LEU A 273 3.36 -23.16 4.39
C LEU A 273 3.84 -22.89 2.96
N ASN A 274 4.22 -21.65 2.67
CA ASN A 274 4.69 -21.26 1.33
C ASN A 274 6.02 -21.93 0.97
N THR A 275 6.89 -22.12 1.95
CA THR A 275 8.15 -22.86 1.77
C THR A 275 7.85 -24.30 1.39
N LEU A 276 6.96 -24.97 2.12
CA LEU A 276 6.53 -26.34 1.83
C LEU A 276 5.87 -26.46 0.45
N ILE A 277 4.96 -25.55 0.10
CA ILE A 277 4.32 -25.53 -1.24
C ILE A 277 5.38 -25.42 -2.34
N SER A 278 6.40 -24.57 -2.14
CA SER A 278 7.47 -24.37 -3.11
C SER A 278 8.35 -25.61 -3.24
N GLU A 279 8.69 -26.25 -2.11
CA GLU A 279 9.42 -27.52 -2.07
C GLU A 279 8.67 -28.62 -2.82
N ILE A 280 7.36 -28.77 -2.58
CA ILE A 280 6.53 -29.76 -3.27
C ILE A 280 6.51 -29.49 -4.77
N LYS A 281 6.28 -28.25 -5.19
CA LYS A 281 6.27 -27.88 -6.62
C LYS A 281 7.62 -28.17 -7.30
N HIS A 282 8.72 -27.92 -6.59
CA HIS A 282 10.05 -28.27 -7.08
C HIS A 282 10.23 -29.78 -7.18
N TYR A 283 9.86 -30.54 -6.15
CA TYR A 283 9.94 -31.99 -6.17
C TYR A 283 9.12 -32.60 -7.32
N LEU A 284 7.90 -32.09 -7.54
CA LEU A 284 7.04 -32.53 -8.63
C LEU A 284 7.61 -32.23 -10.03
N SER A 285 8.54 -31.26 -10.16
CA SER A 285 9.19 -30.95 -11.44
C SER A 285 10.44 -31.80 -11.72
N MET A 286 10.94 -32.55 -10.74
CA MET A 286 12.17 -33.36 -10.86
C MET A 286 11.98 -34.73 -11.55
N GLY A 287 10.79 -35.00 -12.09
CA GLY A 287 10.47 -36.26 -12.76
C GLY A 287 9.81 -37.25 -11.81
N ILE A 288 8.58 -37.67 -12.16
CA ILE A 288 7.73 -38.51 -11.33
C ILE A 288 7.42 -39.79 -12.12
N LYS A 289 7.46 -40.95 -11.45
CA LYS A 289 7.04 -42.22 -12.06
C LYS A 289 5.60 -42.12 -12.56
N ASP A 290 5.33 -42.57 -13.78
CA ASP A 290 3.98 -42.55 -14.39
C ASP A 290 2.92 -43.24 -13.52
N SER A 291 3.32 -44.26 -12.75
CA SER A 291 2.47 -44.99 -11.79
C SER A 291 1.94 -44.13 -10.65
N LEU A 292 2.48 -42.92 -10.43
CA LEU A 292 2.09 -42.00 -9.35
C LEU A 292 1.23 -40.83 -9.83
N LYS A 293 0.77 -40.83 -11.09
CA LYS A 293 -0.05 -39.72 -11.66
C LYS A 293 -1.30 -39.39 -10.84
N SER A 294 -1.95 -40.40 -10.24
CA SER A 294 -3.15 -40.19 -9.41
C SER A 294 -2.82 -39.49 -8.09
N GLU A 295 -1.66 -39.82 -7.51
CA GLU A 295 -1.12 -39.26 -6.27
C GLU A 295 -0.64 -37.83 -6.48
N VAL A 296 -0.07 -37.52 -7.65
CA VAL A 296 0.27 -36.15 -8.07
C VAL A 296 -0.97 -35.27 -8.18
N ALA A 297 -2.06 -35.78 -8.77
CA ALA A 297 -3.32 -35.04 -8.87
C ALA A 297 -3.92 -34.73 -7.49
N LYS A 298 -3.89 -35.71 -6.57
CA LYS A 298 -4.31 -35.52 -5.16
C LYS A 298 -3.46 -34.46 -4.45
N LEU A 299 -2.13 -34.52 -4.61
CA LEU A 299 -1.21 -33.57 -3.98
C LEU A 299 -1.41 -32.15 -4.52
N ASN A 300 -1.62 -31.99 -5.83
CA ASN A 300 -1.93 -30.69 -6.43
C ASN A 300 -3.26 -30.10 -5.92
N SER A 301 -4.29 -30.94 -5.72
CA SER A 301 -5.55 -30.50 -5.12
C SER A 301 -5.35 -30.01 -3.67
N GLN A 302 -4.49 -30.68 -2.90
CA GLN A 302 -4.17 -30.26 -1.53
C GLN A 302 -3.30 -28.99 -1.49
N ILE A 303 -2.42 -28.78 -2.47
CA ILE A 303 -1.73 -27.49 -2.64
C ILE A 303 -2.75 -26.38 -2.89
N ALA A 304 -3.75 -26.60 -3.76
CA ALA A 304 -4.77 -25.59 -4.03
C ALA A 304 -5.58 -25.24 -2.78
N ASP A 305 -6.00 -26.24 -1.99
CA ASP A 305 -6.67 -26.03 -0.70
C ASP A 305 -5.77 -25.30 0.31
N ALA A 306 -4.48 -25.66 0.36
CA ALA A 306 -3.51 -24.98 1.22
C ALA A 306 -3.29 -23.51 0.83
N VAL A 307 -3.19 -23.19 -0.47
CA VAL A 307 -3.09 -21.82 -0.97
C VAL A 307 -4.34 -21.02 -0.63
N GLN A 308 -5.53 -21.62 -0.72
CA GLN A 308 -6.76 -20.95 -0.31
C GLN A 308 -6.74 -20.61 1.20
N LYS A 309 -6.25 -21.55 2.03
CA LYS A 309 -6.15 -21.37 3.48
C LYS A 309 -5.01 -20.45 3.91
N GLU A 310 -3.97 -20.29 3.09
CA GLU A 310 -2.89 -19.32 3.32
C GLU A 310 -3.44 -17.90 3.51
N ALA A 311 -4.47 -17.54 2.75
CA ALA A 311 -5.14 -16.24 2.85
C ALA A 311 -5.92 -16.04 4.17
N SER A 312 -6.15 -17.10 4.94
CA SER A 312 -6.86 -17.03 6.23
C SER A 312 -6.11 -16.18 7.24
N LEU A 313 -6.85 -15.43 8.05
CA LEU A 313 -6.33 -14.68 9.19
C LEU A 313 -6.31 -15.52 10.48
N LYS A 314 -6.72 -16.79 10.42
CA LYS A 314 -6.75 -17.68 11.59
C LYS A 314 -5.55 -18.62 11.56
N ILE A 315 -4.67 -18.49 12.54
CA ILE A 315 -3.45 -19.30 12.63
C ILE A 315 -3.73 -20.82 12.61
N GLY A 316 -4.77 -21.28 13.31
CA GLY A 316 -5.13 -22.70 13.33
C GLY A 316 -5.52 -23.29 11.97
N GLU A 317 -6.10 -22.49 11.06
CA GLU A 317 -6.40 -22.93 9.70
C GLU A 317 -5.13 -23.10 8.86
N ILE A 318 -4.17 -22.19 9.03
CA ILE A 318 -2.87 -22.22 8.35
C ILE A 318 -2.05 -23.42 8.83
N LYS A 319 -2.00 -23.66 10.15
CA LYS A 319 -1.34 -24.83 10.74
C LYS A 319 -1.94 -26.15 10.25
N LYS A 320 -3.27 -26.26 10.21
CA LYS A 320 -3.95 -27.45 9.68
C LYS A 320 -3.64 -27.68 8.20
N ALA A 321 -3.60 -26.61 7.40
CA ALA A 321 -3.20 -26.69 6.00
C ALA A 321 -1.75 -27.20 5.86
N TYR A 322 -0.82 -26.64 6.64
CA TYR A 322 0.57 -27.09 6.69
C TYR A 322 0.68 -28.57 7.07
N GLN A 323 0.06 -28.99 8.18
CA GLN A 323 0.12 -30.37 8.65
C GLN A 323 -0.46 -31.37 7.65
N SER A 324 -1.61 -31.03 7.05
CA SER A 324 -2.27 -31.87 6.03
C SER A 324 -1.39 -32.03 4.80
N LEU A 325 -0.87 -30.91 4.28
CA LEU A 325 -0.02 -30.89 3.09
C LEU A 325 1.32 -31.60 3.34
N ASN A 326 1.95 -31.37 4.49
CA ASN A 326 3.21 -32.00 4.86
C ASN A 326 3.04 -33.52 4.97
N SER A 327 1.98 -33.97 5.66
CA SER A 327 1.69 -35.40 5.79
C SER A 327 1.44 -36.07 4.44
N ALA A 328 0.78 -35.38 3.50
CA ALA A 328 0.57 -35.89 2.16
C ALA A 328 1.87 -35.94 1.35
N PHE A 329 2.72 -34.92 1.49
CA PHE A 329 3.99 -34.86 0.80
C PHE A 329 4.97 -35.92 1.28
N GLU A 330 5.08 -36.17 2.59
CA GLU A 330 5.92 -37.25 3.12
C GLU A 330 5.46 -38.62 2.62
N LYS A 331 4.14 -38.88 2.58
CA LYS A 331 3.60 -40.10 1.99
C LYS A 331 3.96 -40.22 0.50
N PHE A 332 3.87 -39.13 -0.24
CA PHE A 332 4.21 -39.09 -1.65
C PHE A 332 5.70 -39.37 -1.89
N LYS A 333 6.60 -38.73 -1.14
CA LYS A 333 8.06 -38.99 -1.18
C LYS A 333 8.37 -40.46 -0.93
N ALA A 334 7.80 -41.04 0.12
CA ALA A 334 7.97 -42.45 0.46
C ALA A 334 7.48 -43.43 -0.63
N LEU A 335 6.48 -43.04 -1.44
CA LEU A 335 6.01 -43.83 -2.58
C LEU A 335 6.91 -43.70 -3.81
N ASN A 336 7.52 -42.54 -4.01
CA ASN A 336 8.38 -42.28 -5.16
C ASN A 336 9.78 -42.91 -5.02
N GLU A 337 10.26 -43.08 -3.79
CA GLU A 337 11.54 -43.71 -3.45
C GLU A 337 11.52 -45.26 -3.51
N LYS A 338 10.33 -45.88 -3.56
CA LYS A 338 10.14 -47.33 -3.77
C LYS A 338 10.10 -47.67 -5.25
#